data_AF-A0A2G8SMJ4-F1
#
_entry.id   AF-A0A2G8SMJ4-F1
#
_cell.length_a   1.000
_cell.length_b   1.000
_cell.length_c   1.000
_cell.angle_alpha   90.00
_cell.angle_beta   90.00
_cell.angle_gamma   90.00
#
_symmetry.space_group_name_H-M   'P 1'
#
loop_
_entity.id
_entity.type
_entity.pdbx_description
1 polymer ?
#
loop_
_entity_poly.entity_id
_entity_poly.type
_entity_poly.pdbx_seq_one_letter_code
_entity_poly.pdbx_strand_id
1 'polypeptide(L)'
;MWGALASLRLWVPVHPHERHISDCVSLVPCGSRMPIVMFDDAGCTRASVYVFDINPFVARQTPQILAAQPDSGPGAIATAIVEDVDAALPGIVDPECSASPFVVYRFGIPLPEVEHYAWRMIQAVRMSMTGFTVTFGDGPLETDHTWTV
;
A
#
# COMPACT_ATOMS: atom_id res chain seq x y z
N MET A 1 -12.89 -16.11 -9.83
CA MET A 1 -13.67 -16.62 -8.68
C MET A 1 -12.88 -16.19 -7.47
N TRP A 2 -13.45 -15.43 -6.54
CA TRP A 2 -12.76 -15.11 -5.29
C TRP A 2 -12.44 -16.45 -4.59
N GLY A 3 -11.35 -16.54 -3.80
CA GLY A 3 -10.87 -17.81 -3.21
C GLY A 3 -11.95 -18.58 -2.41
N ALA A 4 -11.61 -19.69 -1.76
CA ALA A 4 -12.57 -20.61 -1.13
C ALA A 4 -13.63 -19.99 -0.17
N LEU A 5 -13.44 -18.73 0.26
CA LEU A 5 -14.36 -17.96 1.12
C LEU A 5 -14.86 -16.64 0.51
N ALA A 6 -14.74 -16.47 -0.80
CA ALA A 6 -15.00 -15.20 -1.48
C ALA A 6 -14.21 -13.99 -0.90
N SER A 7 -13.01 -14.24 -0.38
CA SER A 7 -12.16 -13.24 0.26
C SER A 7 -10.83 -13.11 -0.46
N LEU A 8 -10.28 -11.89 -0.43
CA LEU A 8 -8.89 -11.63 -0.82
C LEU A 8 -8.02 -11.87 0.41
N ARG A 9 -7.06 -12.81 0.31
CA ARG A 9 -6.09 -13.08 1.36
C ARG A 9 -4.75 -12.46 0.99
N LEU A 10 -4.20 -11.70 1.93
CA LEU A 10 -2.94 -10.98 1.77
C LEU A 10 -2.00 -11.43 2.88
N TRP A 11 -0.84 -11.95 2.50
CA TRP A 11 0.24 -12.32 3.39
C TRP A 11 1.20 -11.14 3.48
N VAL A 12 0.97 -10.26 4.45
CA VAL A 12 1.84 -9.10 4.65
C VAL A 12 3.07 -9.57 5.44
N PRO A 13 4.29 -9.47 4.89
CA PRO A 13 5.48 -9.78 5.65
C PRO A 13 5.61 -8.79 6.79
N VAL A 14 5.26 -9.23 8.01
CA VAL A 14 5.59 -8.53 9.25
C VAL A 14 7.12 -8.54 9.33
N HIS A 15 7.75 -7.46 8.89
CA HIS A 15 9.20 -7.39 8.84
C HIS A 15 9.76 -7.65 10.25
N PRO A 16 10.68 -8.62 10.38
CA PRO A 16 11.01 -9.20 11.66
C PRO A 16 12.09 -8.34 12.32
N HIS A 17 11.81 -7.84 13.51
CA HIS A 17 12.90 -7.53 14.41
C HIS A 17 12.43 -7.84 15.83
N GLU A 18 13.12 -8.76 16.50
CA GLU A 18 12.69 -9.41 17.76
C GLU A 18 12.47 -8.46 18.96
N ARG A 19 12.76 -7.17 18.81
CA ARG A 19 12.54 -6.11 19.82
C ARG A 19 11.58 -4.99 19.35
N HIS A 20 10.89 -5.22 18.23
CA HIS A 20 10.27 -4.18 17.41
C HIS A 20 8.77 -4.45 17.28
N ILE A 21 8.10 -4.44 18.43
CA ILE A 21 6.64 -4.33 18.49
C ILE A 21 6.36 -2.84 18.25
N SER A 22 6.10 -2.45 17.01
CA SER A 22 5.15 -1.37 16.82
C SER A 22 3.80 -2.01 17.06
N ASP A 23 3.12 -1.62 18.14
CA ASP A 23 1.79 -2.11 18.47
C ASP A 23 0.83 -1.71 17.32
N CYS A 24 0.64 -2.63 16.37
CA CYS A 24 -0.34 -2.59 15.28
C CYS A 24 -0.43 -1.28 14.47
N VAL A 25 0.21 -1.23 13.28
CA VAL A 25 -0.12 -0.19 12.27
C VAL A 25 -1.61 -0.29 11.91
N SER A 26 -2.36 0.79 12.14
CA SER A 26 -3.79 0.83 11.83
C SER A 26 -4.02 1.07 10.33
N LEU A 27 -4.54 0.07 9.63
CA LEU A 27 -4.89 0.15 8.21
C LEU A 27 -6.40 0.31 8.07
N VAL A 28 -6.85 1.52 7.72
CA VAL A 28 -8.29 1.85 7.67
C VAL A 28 -8.75 1.97 6.21
N PRO A 29 -9.58 1.04 5.70
CA PRO A 29 -10.08 1.07 4.33
C PRO A 29 -11.17 2.14 4.12
N CYS A 30 -11.43 2.48 2.85
CA CYS A 30 -12.55 3.32 2.44
C CYS A 30 -13.14 2.80 1.12
N GLY A 31 -14.41 2.37 1.15
CA GLY A 31 -15.07 1.76 0.00
C GLY A 31 -14.41 0.44 -0.40
N SER A 32 -14.06 0.29 -1.68
CA SER A 32 -13.35 -0.86 -2.24
C SER A 32 -11.83 -0.80 -2.09
N ARG A 33 -11.30 0.25 -1.46
CA ARG A 33 -9.86 0.48 -1.36
C ARG A 33 -9.32 0.10 0.01
N MET A 34 -8.33 -0.79 0.01
CA MET A 34 -7.63 -1.28 1.20
C MET A 34 -6.16 -0.86 1.16
N PRO A 35 -5.64 -0.15 2.18
CA PRO A 35 -4.23 0.20 2.25
C PRO A 35 -3.40 -0.94 2.86
N ILE A 36 -2.18 -1.10 2.38
CA ILE A 36 -1.12 -1.91 2.98
C ILE A 36 0.15 -1.06 3.03
N VAL A 37 0.89 -1.15 4.14
CA VAL A 37 2.22 -0.54 4.25
C VAL A 37 3.26 -1.61 4.14
N MET A 38 4.32 -1.33 3.37
CA MET A 38 5.53 -2.15 3.37
C MET A 38 6.77 -1.31 3.49
N PHE A 39 7.82 -1.92 4.03
CA PHE A 39 9.16 -1.38 4.01
C PHE A 39 9.92 -1.95 2.81
N ASP A 40 10.51 -1.07 2.02
CA ASP A 40 11.16 -1.42 0.76
C ASP A 40 12.59 -1.97 0.98
N ASP A 41 13.12 -1.86 2.20
CA ASP A 41 14.46 -2.30 2.57
C ASP A 41 14.52 -2.86 4.00
N ALA A 42 15.50 -3.73 4.26
CA ALA A 42 15.69 -4.37 5.56
C ALA A 42 16.08 -3.41 6.70
N GLY A 43 16.59 -2.21 6.37
CA GLY A 43 16.84 -1.14 7.34
C GLY A 43 15.60 -0.30 7.64
N CYS A 44 14.47 -0.60 6.98
CA CYS A 44 13.21 0.13 7.07
C CYS A 44 13.38 1.64 6.90
N THR A 45 14.27 2.04 6.00
CA THR A 45 14.57 3.45 5.68
C THR A 45 13.65 4.02 4.60
N ARG A 46 12.97 3.14 3.86
CA ARG A 46 12.01 3.47 2.82
C ARG A 46 10.74 2.66 3.03
N ALA A 47 9.60 3.30 2.84
CA ALA A 47 8.31 2.63 2.89
C ALA A 47 7.45 3.01 1.69
N SER A 48 6.54 2.11 1.35
CA SER A 48 5.55 2.29 0.30
C SER A 48 4.16 1.94 0.84
N VAL A 49 3.17 2.76 0.48
CA VAL A 49 1.76 2.44 0.65
C VAL A 49 1.26 1.80 -0.64
N TYR A 50 0.70 0.59 -0.50
CA TYR A 50 0.03 -0.13 -1.55
C TYR A 50 -1.48 -0.04 -1.34
N VAL A 51 -2.20 0.49 -2.31
CA VAL A 51 -3.67 0.58 -2.27
C VAL A 51 -4.23 -0.49 -3.19
N PHE A 52 -4.90 -1.48 -2.59
CA PHE A 52 -5.64 -2.51 -3.29
C PHE A 52 -7.06 -2.00 -3.56
N ASP A 53 -7.42 -1.82 -4.82
CA ASP A 53 -8.80 -1.56 -5.22
C ASP A 53 -9.44 -2.84 -5.74
N ILE A 54 -10.38 -3.39 -4.96
CA ILE A 54 -11.11 -4.60 -5.30
C ILE A 54 -12.38 -4.33 -6.13
N ASN A 55 -12.60 -3.08 -6.56
CA ASN A 55 -13.72 -2.75 -7.42
C ASN A 55 -13.50 -3.37 -8.82
N PRO A 56 -14.35 -4.31 -9.25
CA PRO A 56 -14.18 -4.99 -10.54
C PRO A 56 -14.36 -4.05 -11.73
N PHE A 57 -15.04 -2.91 -11.58
CA PHE A 57 -15.16 -1.91 -12.63
C PHE A 57 -13.84 -1.18 -12.86
N VAL A 58 -13.18 -0.78 -11.76
CA VAL A 58 -11.85 -0.15 -11.80
C VAL A 58 -10.86 -1.13 -12.42
N ALA A 59 -10.80 -2.38 -11.92
CA ALA A 59 -9.91 -3.41 -12.43
C ALA A 59 -10.05 -3.71 -13.93
N ARG A 60 -11.25 -3.54 -14.50
CA ARG A 60 -11.48 -3.72 -15.94
C ARG A 60 -11.10 -2.49 -16.77
N GLN A 61 -11.19 -1.30 -16.20
CA GLN A 61 -10.90 -0.04 -16.90
C GLN A 61 -9.41 0.33 -16.84
N THR A 62 -8.71 -0.02 -15.76
CA THR A 62 -7.32 0.39 -15.58
C THR A 62 -6.38 -0.06 -16.69
N PRO A 63 -6.47 -1.29 -17.25
CA PRO A 63 -5.65 -1.67 -18.41
C PRO A 63 -5.88 -0.75 -19.62
N GLN A 64 -7.11 -0.31 -19.86
CA GLN A 64 -7.44 0.62 -20.95
C GLN A 64 -6.90 2.02 -20.70
N ILE A 65 -6.89 2.47 -19.44
CA ILE A 65 -6.39 3.78 -19.03
C ILE A 65 -4.85 3.82 -19.12
N LEU A 66 -4.17 2.76 -18.69
CA LEU A 66 -2.71 2.67 -18.78
C LEU A 66 -2.21 2.56 -20.22
N ALA A 67 -2.90 1.78 -21.07
CA ALA A 67 -2.60 1.74 -22.49
C ALA A 67 -2.77 3.09 -23.19
N ALA A 68 -3.50 4.03 -22.58
CA ALA A 68 -3.74 5.38 -23.08
C ALA A 68 -2.85 6.46 -22.44
N GLN A 69 -2.04 6.15 -21.42
CA GLN A 69 -1.14 7.13 -20.80
C GLN A 69 0.25 7.12 -21.48
N PRO A 70 0.72 8.24 -22.06
CA PRO A 70 2.13 8.39 -22.41
C PRO A 70 2.96 8.56 -21.13
N ASP A 71 4.08 7.84 -21.06
CA ASP A 71 5.08 7.86 -19.97
C ASP A 71 5.30 9.28 -19.43
N SER A 72 4.64 9.60 -18.31
CA SER A 72 4.73 10.91 -17.67
C SER A 72 5.76 10.84 -16.54
N GLY A 73 6.73 11.75 -16.59
CA GLY A 73 8.01 11.69 -15.88
C GLY A 73 7.99 11.91 -14.35
N PRO A 74 9.17 12.01 -13.72
CA PRO A 74 9.37 11.78 -12.30
C PRO A 74 8.94 12.99 -11.45
N GLY A 75 7.71 12.97 -10.94
CA GLY A 75 7.23 13.96 -9.98
C GLY A 75 5.99 13.47 -9.25
N ALA A 76 6.18 12.90 -8.05
CA ALA A 76 5.11 12.48 -7.14
C ALA A 76 4.02 11.58 -7.76
N ILE A 77 4.42 10.64 -8.63
CA ILE A 77 3.47 9.80 -9.37
C ILE A 77 3.19 8.52 -8.57
N ALA A 78 1.94 8.39 -8.12
CA ALA A 78 1.30 7.12 -7.85
C ALA A 78 1.64 6.15 -9.00
N THR A 79 2.60 5.25 -8.80
CA THR A 79 2.91 4.28 -9.84
C THR A 79 1.82 3.22 -9.74
N ALA A 80 0.83 3.30 -10.61
CA ALA A 80 -0.17 2.25 -10.72
C ALA A 80 0.56 0.98 -11.19
N ILE A 81 0.59 -0.06 -10.35
CA ILE A 81 1.14 -1.36 -10.67
C ILE A 81 -0.04 -2.25 -11.03
N VAL A 82 -0.33 -2.35 -12.32
CA VAL A 82 -1.65 -2.88 -12.74
C VAL A 82 -1.56 -4.29 -13.30
N GLU A 83 -0.38 -4.83 -13.59
CA GLU A 83 -0.33 -6.07 -14.38
C GLU A 83 0.52 -7.20 -13.82
N ASP A 84 1.37 -6.96 -12.82
CA ASP A 84 2.10 -8.05 -12.18
C ASP A 84 2.25 -7.79 -10.68
N VAL A 85 1.15 -8.04 -9.96
CA VAL A 85 1.11 -7.93 -8.49
C VAL A 85 2.08 -8.93 -7.87
N ASP A 86 2.29 -10.10 -8.47
CA ASP A 86 3.26 -11.08 -7.99
C ASP A 86 4.71 -10.63 -8.22
N ALA A 87 5.02 -9.90 -9.30
CA ALA A 87 6.34 -9.29 -9.46
C ALA A 87 6.55 -8.09 -8.53
N ALA A 88 5.50 -7.30 -8.26
CA ALA A 88 5.61 -6.12 -7.40
C ALA A 88 5.57 -6.44 -5.90
N LEU A 89 4.84 -7.50 -5.53
CA LEU A 89 4.56 -7.94 -4.17
C LEU A 89 4.66 -9.48 -4.09
N PRO A 90 5.85 -10.07 -4.31
CA PRO A 90 6.01 -11.51 -4.39
C PRO A 90 5.59 -12.19 -3.09
N GLY A 91 4.65 -13.14 -3.20
CA GLY A 91 4.17 -13.94 -2.08
C GLY A 91 3.18 -13.24 -1.15
N ILE A 92 2.72 -12.02 -1.49
CA ILE A 92 1.70 -11.31 -0.69
C ILE A 92 0.31 -11.74 -1.08
N VAL A 93 0.02 -11.82 -2.37
CA VAL A 93 -1.29 -12.30 -2.80
C VAL A 93 -1.27 -13.82 -2.67
N ASP A 94 -2.25 -14.36 -1.94
CA ASP A 94 -2.47 -15.80 -1.91
C ASP A 94 -2.64 -16.28 -3.37
N PRO A 95 -1.85 -17.25 -3.86
CA PRO A 95 -1.94 -17.72 -5.24
C PRO A 95 -3.35 -18.17 -5.64
N GLU A 96 -4.18 -18.62 -4.69
CA GLU A 96 -5.58 -18.96 -4.94
C GLU A 96 -6.46 -17.73 -5.25
N CYS A 97 -6.00 -16.53 -4.93
CA CYS A 97 -6.66 -15.25 -5.17
C CYS A 97 -6.18 -14.52 -6.43
N SER A 98 -5.12 -15.01 -7.10
CA SER A 98 -4.50 -14.41 -8.30
C SER A 98 -5.45 -14.19 -9.47
N ALA A 99 -6.52 -15.00 -9.59
CA ALA A 99 -7.53 -14.89 -10.65
C ALA A 99 -8.60 -13.80 -10.39
N SER A 100 -8.47 -13.01 -9.32
CA SER A 100 -9.43 -11.96 -8.96
C SER A 100 -9.07 -10.63 -9.63
N PRO A 101 -10.05 -9.90 -10.21
CA PRO A 101 -9.77 -8.60 -10.81
C PRO A 101 -9.67 -7.52 -9.71
N PHE A 102 -8.45 -7.15 -9.36
CA PHE A 102 -8.15 -6.01 -8.49
C PHE A 102 -6.98 -5.21 -9.07
N VAL A 103 -6.81 -3.98 -8.60
CA VAL A 103 -5.73 -3.08 -9.02
C VAL A 103 -4.90 -2.72 -7.81
N VAL A 104 -3.59 -2.60 -8.00
CA VAL A 104 -2.68 -2.15 -6.94
C VAL A 104 -2.03 -0.83 -7.35
N TYR A 105 -2.10 0.17 -6.49
CA TYR A 105 -1.40 1.43 -6.66
C TYR A 105 -0.27 1.50 -5.64
N ARG A 106 0.95 1.83 -6.09
CA ARG A 106 2.10 2.01 -5.20
C ARG A 106 2.45 3.48 -5.04
N PHE A 107 2.57 3.91 -3.78
CA PHE A 107 2.98 5.24 -3.40
C PHE A 107 4.21 5.15 -2.50
N GLY A 108 5.36 5.59 -2.99
CA GLY A 108 6.53 5.75 -2.13
C GLY A 108 6.27 6.88 -1.13
N ILE A 109 6.43 6.60 0.17
CA ILE A 109 6.28 7.60 1.21
C ILE A 109 7.65 8.03 1.73
N PRO A 110 7.95 9.35 1.77
CA PRO A 110 9.17 9.84 2.37
C PRO A 110 9.10 9.54 3.88
N LEU A 111 10.07 8.77 4.36
CA LEU A 111 10.29 8.64 5.79
C LEU A 111 11.14 9.84 6.25
N PRO A 112 10.82 10.46 7.40
CA PRO A 112 11.63 11.57 7.91
C PRO A 112 13.08 11.12 8.11
N GLU A 113 14.04 11.93 7.63
CA GLU A 113 15.49 11.66 7.75
C GLU A 113 15.97 11.64 9.20
N VAL A 114 15.14 12.14 10.11
CA VAL A 114 15.44 12.28 11.52
C VAL A 114 15.09 10.97 12.23
N GLU A 115 16.15 10.27 12.63
CA GLU A 115 16.21 9.07 13.49
C GLU A 115 16.24 7.70 12.80
N HIS A 116 17.20 6.89 13.28
CA HIS A 116 17.47 5.50 12.96
C HIS A 116 16.29 4.52 13.20
N TYR A 117 15.07 5.03 13.38
CA TYR A 117 13.86 4.30 13.74
C TYR A 117 12.60 4.78 13.00
N ALA A 118 12.73 5.37 11.80
CA ALA A 118 11.59 5.90 11.04
C ALA A 118 10.42 4.89 10.82
N TRP A 119 10.71 3.59 10.88
CA TRP A 119 9.73 2.51 10.83
C TRP A 119 8.80 2.43 12.06
N ARG A 120 9.19 2.97 13.23
CA ARG A 120 8.32 3.10 14.41
C ARG A 120 7.32 4.25 14.29
N MET A 121 7.46 5.10 13.28
CA MET A 121 6.63 6.29 13.20
C MET A 121 5.30 6.02 12.52
N ILE A 122 5.17 5.05 11.61
CA ILE A 122 3.89 4.85 10.92
C ILE A 122 2.87 4.23 11.88
N GLN A 123 1.97 5.05 12.41
CA GLN A 123 0.91 4.62 13.31
C GLN A 123 -0.33 4.16 12.55
N ALA A 124 -0.64 4.83 11.44
CA ALA A 124 -1.84 4.54 10.69
C ALA A 124 -1.73 4.94 9.23
N VAL A 125 -2.46 4.21 8.39
CA VAL A 125 -2.80 4.61 7.03
C VAL A 125 -4.30 4.56 6.88
N ARG A 126 -4.90 5.72 6.62
CA ARG A 126 -6.35 5.89 6.51
C ARG A 126 -6.72 6.31 5.12
N MET A 127 -7.50 5.47 4.44
CA MET A 127 -8.06 5.85 3.15
C MET A 127 -9.13 6.92 3.32
N SER A 128 -9.20 7.85 2.37
CA SER A 128 -10.27 8.82 2.20
C SER A 128 -10.99 8.57 0.87
N MET A 129 -11.94 9.42 0.50
CA MET A 129 -12.59 9.36 -0.81
C MET A 129 -11.64 9.65 -1.97
N THR A 130 -10.60 10.45 -1.76
CA THR A 130 -9.72 10.93 -2.84
C THR A 130 -8.28 10.43 -2.70
N GLY A 131 -7.96 9.66 -1.67
CA GLY A 131 -6.60 9.20 -1.45
C GLY A 131 -6.41 8.57 -0.09
N PHE A 132 -5.31 8.89 0.59
CA PHE A 132 -5.01 8.37 1.92
C PHE A 132 -4.17 9.33 2.75
N THR A 133 -4.24 9.16 4.06
CA THR A 133 -3.45 9.89 5.05
C THR A 133 -2.57 8.91 5.81
N VAL A 134 -1.29 9.23 5.95
CA VAL A 134 -0.36 8.49 6.81
C VAL A 134 -0.07 9.32 8.05
N THR A 135 -0.27 8.72 9.22
CA THR A 135 0.08 9.32 10.51
C THR A 135 1.45 8.84 10.92
N PHE A 136 2.39 9.77 11.10
CA PHE A 136 3.74 9.52 11.59
C PHE A 136 3.89 10.01 13.04
N GLY A 137 4.51 9.23 13.93
CA GLY A 137 4.90 9.65 15.27
C GLY A 137 4.57 8.61 16.34
N ASP A 138 4.63 9.02 17.60
CA ASP A 138 4.10 8.28 18.75
C ASP A 138 3.54 9.32 19.75
N GLY A 139 2.24 9.28 20.02
CA GLY A 139 1.56 10.17 20.97
C GLY A 139 1.47 11.64 20.51
N PRO A 140 1.86 12.64 21.33
CA PRO A 140 1.56 14.06 21.10
C PRO A 140 2.33 14.72 19.94
N LEU A 141 3.22 13.99 19.27
CA LEU A 141 4.02 14.46 18.12
C LEU A 141 3.56 13.85 16.79
N GLU A 142 2.35 13.30 16.76
CA GLU A 142 1.75 12.78 15.52
C GLU A 142 1.63 13.86 14.44
N THR A 143 2.09 13.52 13.24
CA THR A 143 2.01 14.37 12.05
C THR A 143 1.35 13.61 10.91
N ASP A 144 0.30 14.20 10.36
CA ASP A 144 -0.44 13.64 9.24
C ASP A 144 0.07 14.17 7.90
N HIS A 145 0.27 13.26 6.95
CA HIS A 145 0.57 13.58 5.56
C HIS A 145 -0.47 12.95 4.66
N THR A 146 -0.92 13.65 3.61
CA THR A 146 -2.00 13.19 2.73
C THR A 146 -1.54 13.08 1.28
N TRP A 147 -1.95 11.99 0.64
CA TRP A 147 -1.74 11.70 -0.77
C TRP A 147 -3.09 11.56 -1.47
N THR A 148 -3.14 11.90 -2.75
CA THR A 148 -4.30 11.69 -3.62
C THR A 148 -4.06 10.48 -4.53
N VAL A 149 -5.10 9.66 -4.72
CA VAL A 149 -5.12 8.46 -5.57
C VAL A 149 -5.88 8.74 -6.86
#